data_AF-A0A1J5Q9R3-F1
#
_entry.id   AF-A0A1J5Q9R3-F1
#
_cell.length_a   1.000
_cell.length_b   1.000
_cell.length_c   1.000
_cell.angle_alpha   90.00
_cell.angle_beta   90.00
_cell.angle_gamma   90.00
#
_symmetry.space_group_name_H-M   'P 1'
#
loop_
_entity.id
_entity.type
_entity.pdbx_description
1 polymer ?
#
loop_
_entity_poly.entity_id
_entity_poly.type
_entity_poly.pdbx_seq_one_letter_code
_entity_poly.pdbx_strand_id
1 'polypeptide(L)'
;MLNSIDAQKRNFNPVIVGVVASIIGGGLWVPLGSAIAIATLVYVARSGGIRSRQGIAAASLVAVMLLLTGGYVWALNTSGPSNANEAGRVQKAFKQMSADVAQKQSLSALAFVPVPVGSTSLADGSRTSLWVTNPDPLGVRSYCFYVDVTKGRSASGYSESACGEPGKEVTLERTDIGSSVIGYVGLWPASFVFVTVNGATTRLPITLGYFLLPGKLSMNPNTSFTITLMDKANRSLGTVSALVAPGGATPR
;
A
#
# COMPACT_ATOMS: atom_id res chain seq x y z
N MET A 1 -28.89 -51.02 55.45
CA MET A 1 -27.67 -50.51 56.11
C MET A 1 -26.86 -49.81 55.03
N LEU A 2 -27.10 -48.52 54.78
CA LEU A 2 -26.46 -47.34 55.39
C LEU A 2 -25.02 -47.09 54.91
N ASN A 3 -24.84 -45.87 54.36
CA ASN A 3 -23.64 -45.07 54.04
C ASN A 3 -23.07 -45.26 52.62
N SER A 4 -23.12 -44.29 51.68
CA SER A 4 -22.88 -42.81 51.64
C SER A 4 -21.43 -42.44 51.31
N ILE A 5 -21.30 -41.29 50.60
CA ILE A 5 -20.14 -40.56 50.04
C ILE A 5 -19.99 -40.76 48.51
N ASP A 6 -20.66 -39.96 47.67
CA ASP A 6 -20.31 -38.60 47.18
C ASP A 6 -19.06 -38.58 46.26
N ALA A 7 -18.90 -37.77 45.22
CA ALA A 7 -19.76 -36.93 44.37
C ALA A 7 -18.80 -36.35 43.30
N GLN A 8 -19.13 -36.43 42.00
CA GLN A 8 -18.55 -35.49 41.01
C GLN A 8 -19.52 -35.25 39.85
N LYS A 9 -20.54 -34.43 40.13
CA LYS A 9 -21.23 -33.64 39.10
C LYS A 9 -20.47 -32.32 38.96
N ARG A 10 -19.91 -32.05 37.78
CA ARG A 10 -19.63 -30.68 37.34
C ARG A 10 -20.16 -30.48 35.91
N ASN A 11 -21.29 -29.79 35.86
CA ASN A 11 -21.60 -28.67 34.99
C ASN A 11 -20.98 -28.69 33.58
N PHE A 12 -21.67 -29.34 32.66
CA PHE A 12 -21.59 -29.00 31.24
C PHE A 12 -22.25 -27.64 31.02
N ASN A 13 -21.45 -26.63 30.66
CA ASN A 13 -21.91 -25.28 30.34
C ASN A 13 -22.15 -25.20 28.81
N PRO A 14 -23.38 -24.96 28.32
CA PRO A 14 -23.72 -25.06 26.90
C PRO A 14 -23.23 -23.89 26.02
N VAL A 15 -22.41 -22.97 26.54
CA VAL A 15 -22.01 -21.73 25.83
C VAL A 15 -20.94 -21.96 24.75
N ILE A 16 -20.33 -23.14 24.66
CA ILE A 16 -19.19 -23.40 23.74
C ILE A 16 -19.63 -23.90 22.34
N VAL A 17 -20.91 -24.22 22.11
CA VAL A 17 -21.36 -24.78 20.81
C VAL A 17 -21.80 -23.70 19.80
N GLY A 18 -21.76 -22.41 20.15
CA GLY A 18 -22.41 -21.34 19.37
C GLY A 18 -21.54 -20.50 18.42
N VAL A 19 -20.31 -20.88 18.02
CA VAL A 19 -19.42 -19.98 17.23
C VAL A 19 -19.02 -20.50 15.85
N VAL A 20 -19.38 -21.72 15.44
CA VAL A 20 -18.90 -22.29 14.16
C VAL A 20 -19.89 -22.17 12.99
N ALA A 21 -21.10 -21.67 13.19
CA ALA A 21 -22.07 -21.54 12.09
C ALA A 21 -22.45 -20.09 11.82
N SER A 22 -21.68 -19.37 10.99
CA SER A 22 -22.14 -18.23 10.14
C SER A 22 -20.99 -17.62 9.34
N ILE A 23 -20.54 -18.26 8.26
CA ILE A 23 -19.76 -17.61 7.20
C ILE A 23 -20.28 -18.06 5.83
N ILE A 24 -21.53 -17.72 5.50
CA ILE A 24 -22.00 -17.60 4.09
C ILE A 24 -23.11 -16.54 4.09
N GLY A 25 -22.87 -15.40 3.45
CA GLY A 25 -23.88 -14.35 3.25
C GLY A 25 -23.32 -12.94 3.39
N GLY A 26 -22.99 -12.32 2.27
CA GLY A 26 -22.40 -10.97 2.22
C GLY A 26 -23.34 -9.86 2.71
N GLY A 27 -22.73 -8.82 3.27
CA GLY A 27 -23.27 -7.47 3.23
C GLY A 27 -24.29 -7.09 4.30
N LEU A 28 -23.93 -7.13 5.61
CA LEU A 28 -24.40 -6.15 6.62
C LEU A 28 -23.80 -6.29 8.04
N TRP A 29 -22.69 -7.02 8.27
CA TRP A 29 -22.33 -7.47 9.64
C TRP A 29 -21.00 -6.97 10.22
N VAL A 30 -20.28 -6.07 9.54
CA VAL A 30 -19.00 -5.52 10.04
C VAL A 30 -19.12 -4.74 11.37
N PRO A 31 -20.18 -3.94 11.65
CA PRO A 31 -20.26 -3.22 12.91
C PRO A 31 -20.69 -4.09 14.10
N LEU A 32 -21.35 -5.23 13.87
CA LEU A 32 -21.81 -6.13 14.95
C LEU A 32 -20.69 -7.02 15.49
N GLY A 33 -19.79 -7.52 14.62
CA GLY A 33 -18.66 -8.33 15.05
C GLY A 33 -17.64 -7.57 15.92
N SER A 34 -17.42 -6.29 15.62
CA SER A 34 -16.49 -5.42 16.36
C SER A 34 -17.04 -5.02 17.74
N ALA A 35 -18.34 -4.77 17.87
CA ALA A 35 -18.98 -4.49 19.16
C ALA A 35 -18.89 -5.68 20.14
N ILE A 36 -19.06 -6.92 19.64
CA ILE A 36 -18.97 -8.14 20.45
C ILE A 36 -17.53 -8.37 20.94
N ALA A 37 -16.53 -8.12 20.09
CA ALA A 37 -15.12 -8.25 20.48
C ALA A 37 -14.72 -7.25 21.57
N ILE A 38 -15.16 -5.99 21.46
CA ILE A 38 -14.90 -4.95 22.46
C ILE A 38 -15.61 -5.26 23.78
N ALA A 39 -16.88 -5.68 23.74
CA ALA A 39 -17.64 -6.05 24.94
C ALA A 39 -16.99 -7.22 25.69
N THR A 40 -16.46 -8.20 24.96
CA THR A 40 -15.78 -9.37 25.53
C THR A 40 -14.44 -8.98 26.16
N LEU A 41 -13.69 -8.07 25.52
CA LEU A 41 -12.41 -7.58 26.05
C LEU A 41 -12.60 -6.76 27.34
N VAL A 42 -13.64 -5.92 27.37
CA VAL A 42 -14.03 -5.15 28.57
C VAL A 42 -14.49 -6.07 29.69
N TYR A 43 -15.25 -7.12 29.39
CA TYR A 43 -15.69 -8.09 30.39
C TYR A 43 -14.52 -8.89 31.00
N VAL A 44 -13.55 -9.33 30.19
CA VAL A 44 -12.35 -10.05 30.66
C VAL A 44 -11.43 -9.14 31.49
N ALA A 45 -11.32 -7.85 31.12
CA ALA A 45 -10.55 -6.88 31.90
C ALA A 45 -11.20 -6.57 33.26
N ARG A 46 -12.54 -6.51 33.33
CA ARG A 46 -13.29 -6.17 34.57
C ARG A 46 -13.41 -7.34 35.55
N SER A 47 -13.33 -8.58 35.08
CA SER A 47 -13.48 -9.79 35.90
C SER A 47 -12.19 -10.28 36.58
N GLY A 48 -11.09 -9.52 36.49
CA GLY A 48 -9.84 -9.83 37.22
C GLY A 48 -9.06 -11.04 36.68
N GLY A 49 -9.41 -11.55 35.50
CA GLY A 49 -8.88 -12.79 34.93
C GLY A 49 -7.43 -12.74 34.40
N ILE A 50 -6.76 -11.58 34.41
CA ILE A 50 -5.42 -11.41 33.81
C ILE A 50 -4.32 -12.11 34.62
N ARG A 51 -4.59 -12.53 35.87
CA ARG A 51 -3.58 -13.21 36.72
C ARG A 51 -3.50 -14.74 36.54
N SER A 52 -4.36 -15.36 35.73
CA SER A 52 -4.27 -16.80 35.44
C SER A 52 -3.64 -17.05 34.06
N ARG A 53 -2.88 -18.14 33.92
CA ARG A 53 -2.30 -18.57 32.62
C ARG A 53 -3.37 -18.72 31.51
N GLN A 54 -4.64 -18.90 31.88
CA GLN A 54 -5.76 -18.99 30.94
C GLN A 54 -6.22 -17.61 30.42
N GLY A 55 -6.12 -16.54 31.23
CA GLY A 55 -6.46 -15.18 30.80
C GLY A 55 -5.48 -14.59 29.78
N ILE A 56 -4.20 -14.97 29.87
CA ILE A 56 -3.15 -14.55 28.93
C ILE A 56 -3.39 -15.20 27.55
N ALA A 57 -3.82 -16.46 27.52
CA ALA A 57 -4.15 -17.15 26.26
C ALA A 57 -5.35 -16.50 25.54
N ALA A 58 -6.37 -16.09 26.28
CA ALA A 58 -7.55 -15.42 25.72
C ALA A 58 -7.23 -14.02 25.16
N ALA A 59 -6.43 -13.23 25.87
CA ALA A 59 -6.00 -11.91 25.39
C ALA A 59 -5.09 -12.00 24.14
N SER A 60 -4.26 -13.04 24.07
CA SER A 60 -3.37 -13.29 22.92
C SER A 60 -4.15 -13.64 21.65
N LEU A 61 -5.21 -14.43 21.77
CA LEU A 61 -6.09 -14.79 20.64
C LEU A 61 -6.84 -13.58 20.09
N VAL A 62 -7.31 -12.67 20.95
CA VAL A 62 -8.02 -11.45 20.49
C VAL A 62 -7.05 -10.45 19.85
N ALA A 63 -5.83 -10.32 20.36
CA ALA A 63 -4.80 -9.48 19.72
C ALA A 63 -4.39 -10.02 18.33
N VAL A 64 -4.28 -11.34 18.16
CA VAL A 64 -4.02 -11.97 16.86
C VAL A 64 -5.19 -11.79 15.90
N MET A 65 -6.44 -11.90 16.37
CA MET A 65 -7.62 -11.63 15.54
C MET A 65 -7.75 -10.14 15.13
N LEU A 66 -7.37 -9.20 15.99
CA LEU A 66 -7.35 -7.77 15.66
C LEU A 66 -6.25 -7.40 14.66
N LEU A 67 -5.09 -8.06 14.73
CA LEU A 67 -4.03 -7.90 13.73
C LEU A 67 -4.42 -8.49 12.37
N LEU A 68 -5.12 -9.63 12.35
CA LEU A 68 -5.62 -10.22 11.12
C LEU A 68 -6.72 -9.32 10.50
N THR A 69 -7.68 -8.84 11.28
CA THR A 69 -8.73 -7.95 10.74
C THR A 69 -8.19 -6.56 10.34
N GLY A 70 -7.25 -5.98 11.08
CA GLY A 70 -6.59 -4.72 10.71
C GLY A 70 -5.70 -4.82 9.46
N GLY A 71 -5.02 -5.96 9.27
CA GLY A 71 -4.25 -6.26 8.05
C GLY A 71 -5.14 -6.50 6.82
N TYR A 72 -6.32 -7.09 7.02
CA TYR A 72 -7.28 -7.33 5.93
C TYR A 72 -7.99 -6.05 5.45
N VAL A 73 -8.17 -5.02 6.29
CA VAL A 73 -8.77 -3.75 5.86
C VAL A 73 -7.86 -2.99 4.88
N TRP A 74 -6.54 -3.15 4.97
CA TRP A 74 -5.62 -2.60 3.96
C TRP A 74 -5.60 -3.41 2.66
N ALA A 75 -5.86 -4.73 2.71
CA ALA A 75 -5.87 -5.60 1.53
C ALA A 75 -7.18 -5.51 0.71
N LEU A 76 -8.30 -5.14 1.34
CA LEU A 76 -9.60 -5.09 0.66
C LEU A 76 -9.92 -3.75 0.00
N ASN A 77 -9.10 -2.71 0.20
CA ASN A 77 -9.24 -1.43 -0.52
C ASN A 77 -8.36 -1.33 -1.78
N THR A 78 -7.62 -2.40 -2.11
CA THR A 78 -6.75 -2.48 -3.30
C THR A 78 -7.30 -3.33 -4.45
N SER A 79 -8.41 -4.04 -4.26
CA SER A 79 -9.01 -4.90 -5.29
C SER A 79 -10.12 -4.17 -6.06
N GLY A 80 -9.71 -3.21 -6.90
CA GLY A 80 -10.49 -2.83 -8.07
C GLY A 80 -10.62 -3.99 -9.07
N PRO A 81 -11.58 -3.94 -10.02
CA PRO A 81 -11.88 -5.06 -10.91
C PRO A 81 -10.66 -5.52 -11.75
N SER A 82 -10.35 -6.81 -11.65
CA SER A 82 -9.52 -7.69 -12.50
C SER A 82 -8.62 -7.03 -13.57
N ASN A 83 -7.32 -7.01 -13.25
CA ASN A 83 -6.23 -6.28 -13.93
C ASN A 83 -5.60 -7.00 -15.16
N ALA A 84 -6.26 -7.97 -15.81
CA ALA A 84 -5.66 -8.69 -16.96
C ALA A 84 -5.40 -7.77 -18.17
N ASN A 85 -6.31 -6.83 -18.43
CA ASN A 85 -6.13 -5.83 -19.49
C ASN A 85 -5.08 -4.77 -19.12
N GLU A 86 -4.93 -4.42 -17.84
CA GLU A 86 -3.92 -3.46 -17.38
C GLU A 86 -2.52 -4.05 -17.53
N ALA A 87 -2.29 -5.25 -16.99
CA ALA A 87 -1.00 -5.93 -17.10
C ALA A 87 -0.56 -6.12 -18.57
N GLY A 88 -1.49 -6.48 -19.46
CA GLY A 88 -1.21 -6.60 -20.90
C GLY A 88 -0.84 -5.27 -21.56
N ARG A 89 -1.53 -4.17 -21.22
CA ARG A 89 -1.18 -2.81 -21.72
C ARG A 89 0.20 -2.37 -21.22
N VAL A 90 0.44 -2.54 -19.93
CA VAL A 90 1.71 -2.19 -19.28
C VAL A 90 2.86 -2.98 -19.91
N GLN A 91 2.70 -4.30 -20.07
CA GLN A 91 3.72 -5.14 -20.68
C GLN A 91 3.97 -4.77 -22.15
N LYS A 92 2.92 -4.46 -22.92
CA LYS A 92 3.07 -3.99 -24.30
C LYS A 92 3.85 -2.67 -24.36
N ALA A 93 3.54 -1.73 -23.47
CA ALA A 93 4.22 -0.43 -23.41
C ALA A 93 5.71 -0.58 -23.06
N PHE A 94 6.06 -1.36 -22.03
CA PHE A 94 7.46 -1.61 -21.68
C PHE A 94 8.22 -2.37 -22.77
N LYS A 95 7.56 -3.29 -23.50
CA LYS A 95 8.18 -3.96 -24.65
C LYS A 95 8.50 -2.98 -25.77
N GLN A 96 7.61 -2.05 -26.06
CA GLN A 96 7.85 -1.00 -27.06
C GLN A 96 8.99 -0.07 -26.63
N MET A 97 8.97 0.36 -25.36
CA MET A 97 10.02 1.20 -24.80
C MET A 97 11.40 0.53 -24.81
N SER A 98 11.46 -0.76 -24.49
CA SER A 98 12.70 -1.55 -24.61
C SER A 98 13.21 -1.59 -26.05
N ALA A 99 12.31 -1.82 -27.02
CA ALA A 99 12.68 -1.82 -28.43
C ALA A 99 13.23 -0.46 -28.88
N ASP A 100 12.61 0.64 -28.43
CA ASP A 100 13.04 2.01 -28.76
C ASP A 100 14.41 2.34 -28.14
N VAL A 101 14.65 1.95 -26.88
CA VAL A 101 15.95 2.13 -26.22
C VAL A 101 17.03 1.29 -26.90
N ALA A 102 16.75 0.01 -27.17
CA ALA A 102 17.66 -0.90 -27.85
C ALA A 102 18.04 -0.38 -29.24
N GLN A 103 17.06 0.11 -30.01
CA GLN A 103 17.30 0.72 -31.31
C GLN A 103 18.18 1.97 -31.21
N LYS A 104 17.89 2.89 -30.27
CA LYS A 104 18.67 4.12 -30.08
C LYS A 104 20.09 3.87 -29.61
N GLN A 105 20.30 2.86 -28.77
CA GLN A 105 21.59 2.55 -28.19
C GLN A 105 22.37 1.48 -28.97
N SER A 106 21.82 0.99 -30.09
CA SER A 106 22.40 -0.11 -30.87
C SER A 106 22.67 -1.36 -30.03
N LEU A 107 21.74 -1.68 -29.12
CA LEU A 107 21.78 -2.84 -28.23
C LEU A 107 20.73 -3.87 -28.65
N SER A 108 20.89 -5.09 -28.16
CA SER A 108 19.82 -6.09 -28.20
C SER A 108 18.66 -5.66 -27.30
N ALA A 109 17.42 -6.02 -27.68
CA ALA A 109 16.23 -5.70 -26.90
C ALA A 109 16.35 -6.20 -25.45
N LEU A 110 16.14 -5.29 -24.49
CA LEU A 110 16.22 -5.58 -23.06
C LEU A 110 14.91 -6.19 -22.56
N ALA A 111 14.98 -7.20 -21.69
CA ALA A 111 13.80 -7.77 -21.07
C ALA A 111 13.37 -6.90 -19.88
N PHE A 112 12.60 -5.84 -20.13
CA PHE A 112 12.00 -5.05 -19.06
C PHE A 112 10.91 -5.86 -18.34
N VAL A 113 11.08 -6.01 -17.03
CA VAL A 113 10.08 -6.60 -16.13
C VAL A 113 9.35 -5.45 -15.43
N PRO A 114 8.07 -5.20 -15.75
CA PRO A 114 7.29 -4.17 -15.08
C PRO A 114 7.02 -4.53 -13.62
N VAL A 115 7.20 -3.56 -12.72
CA VAL A 115 6.95 -3.67 -11.29
C VAL A 115 5.93 -2.59 -10.89
N PRO A 116 4.81 -2.95 -10.26
CA PRO A 116 3.83 -1.97 -9.79
C PRO A 116 4.41 -1.17 -8.61
N VAL A 117 4.33 0.16 -8.68
CA VAL A 117 4.69 1.06 -7.58
C VAL A 117 3.48 1.32 -6.69
N GLY A 118 2.33 1.61 -7.30
CA GLY A 118 1.09 1.90 -6.59
C GLY A 118 -0.01 2.41 -7.51
N SER A 119 -1.21 2.56 -6.98
CA SER A 119 -2.34 3.15 -7.71
C SER A 119 -3.16 4.08 -6.85
N THR A 120 -3.74 5.12 -7.45
CA THR A 120 -4.59 6.10 -6.77
C THR A 120 -5.77 6.52 -7.65
N SER A 121 -6.83 7.01 -7.02
CA SER A 121 -7.97 7.61 -7.72
C SER A 121 -7.79 9.12 -7.83
N LEU A 122 -8.12 9.65 -9.00
CA LEU A 122 -8.14 11.08 -9.31
C LEU A 122 -9.49 11.70 -8.97
N ALA A 123 -9.54 13.03 -8.98
CA ALA A 123 -10.75 13.80 -8.71
C ALA A 123 -11.90 13.46 -9.68
N ASP A 124 -11.56 13.13 -10.92
CA ASP A 124 -12.53 12.81 -11.98
C ASP A 124 -12.99 11.34 -11.96
N GLY A 125 -12.61 10.58 -10.92
CA GLY A 125 -12.92 9.15 -10.77
C GLY A 125 -12.02 8.21 -11.57
N SER A 126 -11.08 8.73 -12.36
CA SER A 126 -10.09 7.90 -13.05
C SER A 126 -9.14 7.25 -12.05
N ARG A 127 -8.65 6.04 -12.36
CA ARG A 127 -7.60 5.36 -11.59
C ARG A 127 -6.27 5.51 -12.32
N THR A 128 -5.27 6.01 -11.62
CA THR A 128 -3.88 6.07 -12.09
C THR A 128 -3.08 4.98 -11.41
N SER A 129 -2.31 4.20 -12.17
CA SER A 129 -1.34 3.24 -11.69
C SER A 129 0.05 3.58 -12.19
N LEU A 130 1.04 3.58 -11.30
CA LEU A 130 2.44 3.78 -11.65
C LEU A 130 3.16 2.44 -11.69
N TRP A 131 3.91 2.22 -12.75
CA TRP A 131 4.72 1.04 -13.00
C TRP A 131 6.15 1.46 -13.34
N VAL A 132 7.13 0.68 -12.92
CA VAL A 132 8.55 0.94 -13.20
C VAL A 132 9.24 -0.32 -13.68
N THR A 133 10.31 -0.19 -14.44
CA THR A 133 11.16 -1.34 -14.78
C THR A 133 12.10 -1.68 -13.63
N ASN A 134 12.38 -2.97 -13.45
CA ASN A 134 13.58 -3.38 -12.72
C ASN A 134 14.81 -2.68 -13.37
N PRO A 135 15.77 -2.14 -12.60
CA PRO A 135 17.01 -1.61 -13.15
C PRO A 135 17.66 -2.62 -14.09
N ASP A 136 18.14 -2.11 -15.22
CA ASP A 136 18.80 -2.92 -16.24
C ASP A 136 19.98 -3.70 -15.63
N PRO A 137 20.02 -5.04 -15.78
CA PRO A 137 21.18 -5.84 -15.36
C PRO A 137 22.47 -5.48 -16.09
N LEU A 138 22.43 -4.81 -17.24
CA LEU A 138 23.61 -4.35 -17.97
C LEU A 138 24.21 -3.04 -17.39
N GLY A 139 23.64 -2.51 -16.30
CA GLY A 139 24.19 -1.33 -15.63
C GLY A 139 24.05 -0.03 -16.43
N VAL A 140 23.32 -0.05 -17.54
CA VAL A 140 22.91 1.16 -18.26
C VAL A 140 21.78 1.77 -17.44
N ARG A 141 22.13 2.80 -16.68
CA ARG A 141 21.38 3.31 -15.52
C ARG A 141 20.06 4.01 -15.88
N SER A 142 19.13 3.39 -16.58
CA SER A 142 17.82 3.99 -16.84
C SER A 142 16.71 3.23 -16.14
N TYR A 143 16.19 3.80 -15.06
CA TYR A 143 14.87 3.39 -14.58
C TYR A 143 13.85 4.04 -15.50
N CYS A 144 12.98 3.21 -16.07
CA CYS A 144 11.89 3.70 -16.87
C CYS A 144 10.59 3.54 -16.11
N PHE A 145 9.71 4.53 -16.20
CA PHE A 145 8.38 4.45 -15.63
C PHE A 145 7.31 4.43 -16.71
N TYR A 146 6.13 3.95 -16.34
CA TYR A 146 4.92 3.97 -17.13
C TYR A 146 3.74 4.28 -16.23
N VAL A 147 2.88 5.19 -16.67
CA VAL A 147 1.65 5.55 -15.98
C VAL A 147 0.47 5.03 -16.78
N ASP A 148 -0.36 4.20 -16.14
CA ASP A 148 -1.64 3.76 -16.72
C ASP A 148 -2.77 4.59 -16.09
N VAL A 149 -3.54 5.30 -16.91
CA VAL A 149 -4.76 6.00 -16.45
C VAL A 149 -5.99 5.31 -17.05
N THR A 150 -6.92 4.91 -16.19
CA THR A 150 -8.16 4.23 -16.59
C THR A 150 -9.37 5.06 -16.17
N LYS A 151 -10.29 5.34 -17.11
CA LYS A 151 -11.52 6.09 -16.85
C LYS A 151 -12.74 5.20 -17.06
N GLY A 152 -13.42 4.83 -15.98
CA GLY A 152 -14.56 3.91 -16.02
C GLY A 152 -14.18 2.54 -16.62
N ARG A 153 -14.99 2.00 -17.54
CA ARG A 153 -14.70 0.73 -18.26
C ARG A 153 -13.83 0.92 -19.52
N SER A 154 -13.57 2.15 -19.92
CA SER A 154 -12.81 2.45 -21.14
C SER A 154 -11.32 2.53 -20.84
N ALA A 155 -10.59 1.59 -21.42
CA ALA A 155 -9.16 1.38 -21.26
C ALA A 155 -8.29 2.31 -22.13
N SER A 156 -8.64 3.59 -22.24
CA SER A 156 -7.77 4.56 -22.92
C SER A 156 -6.65 4.96 -21.95
N GLY A 157 -5.66 4.08 -21.82
CA GLY A 157 -4.43 4.32 -21.08
C GLY A 157 -3.58 5.33 -21.84
N TYR A 158 -3.54 6.56 -21.36
CA TYR A 158 -2.54 7.53 -21.79
C TYR A 158 -1.28 7.32 -20.96
N SER A 159 -0.12 7.33 -21.62
CA SER A 159 1.14 6.95 -21.03
C SER A 159 2.19 8.02 -21.20
N GLU A 160 2.84 8.36 -20.09
CA GLU A 160 4.11 9.06 -20.09
C GLU A 160 5.18 8.10 -19.63
N SER A 161 6.32 8.12 -20.32
CA SER A 161 7.47 7.32 -19.98
C SER A 161 8.73 8.12 -20.16
N ALA A 162 9.49 8.27 -19.08
CA ALA A 162 10.85 8.74 -19.14
C ALA A 162 11.79 7.66 -18.63
N CYS A 163 12.97 7.60 -19.26
CA CYS A 163 14.09 6.78 -18.86
C CYS A 163 15.22 7.74 -18.52
N GLY A 164 15.75 7.68 -17.31
CA GLY A 164 16.77 8.63 -16.86
C GLY A 164 17.73 8.03 -15.84
N GLU A 165 18.91 8.65 -15.75
CA GLU A 165 19.89 8.27 -14.73
C GLU A 165 19.44 8.68 -13.33
N PRO A 166 19.68 7.82 -12.33
CA PRO A 166 19.33 8.13 -10.95
C PRO A 166 20.15 9.31 -10.44
N GLY A 167 19.50 10.46 -10.25
CA GLY A 167 20.10 11.67 -9.68
C GLY A 167 20.34 11.59 -8.17
N LYS A 168 20.91 12.66 -7.59
CA LYS A 168 21.03 12.84 -6.13
C LYS A 168 19.89 13.65 -5.51
N GLU A 169 18.85 13.92 -6.30
CA GLU A 169 17.71 14.72 -5.89
C GLU A 169 16.47 13.86 -5.67
N VAL A 170 15.59 14.38 -4.83
CA VAL A 170 14.19 13.96 -4.84
C VAL A 170 13.47 14.83 -5.86
N THR A 171 12.83 14.19 -6.82
CA THR A 171 12.09 14.86 -7.91
C THR A 171 10.62 14.55 -7.79
N LEU A 172 9.78 15.56 -8.02
CA LEU A 172 8.37 15.41 -8.29
C LEU A 172 8.11 15.77 -9.75
N GLU A 173 7.42 14.91 -10.46
CA GLU A 173 7.02 15.10 -11.84
C GLU A 173 5.50 15.07 -11.93
N ARG A 174 4.93 16.06 -12.61
CA ARG A 174 3.49 16.12 -12.87
C ARG A 174 3.25 15.57 -14.26
N THR A 175 2.39 14.58 -14.35
CA THR A 175 2.00 14.05 -15.65
C THR A 175 0.95 14.97 -16.26
N ASP A 176 1.10 15.28 -17.54
CA ASP A 176 0.11 16.06 -18.30
C ASP A 176 -1.27 15.37 -18.31
N ILE A 177 -1.27 14.06 -18.09
CA ILE A 177 -2.45 13.22 -18.05
C ILE A 177 -2.90 13.03 -16.60
N GLY A 178 -4.12 13.49 -16.30
CA GLY A 178 -4.80 13.19 -15.03
C GLY A 178 -4.30 13.97 -13.81
N SER A 179 -3.36 14.92 -13.97
CA SER A 179 -2.80 15.71 -12.85
C SER A 179 -2.20 14.84 -11.74
N SER A 180 -1.72 13.64 -12.08
CA SER A 180 -0.98 12.78 -11.17
C SER A 180 0.40 13.36 -10.92
N VAL A 181 0.92 13.14 -9.72
CA VAL A 181 2.30 13.50 -9.37
C VAL A 181 3.04 12.24 -8.99
N ILE A 182 4.15 11.99 -9.66
CA ILE A 182 5.07 10.90 -9.41
C ILE A 182 6.25 11.48 -8.64
N GLY A 183 6.75 10.72 -7.68
CA GLY A 183 7.97 11.04 -6.97
C GLY A 183 9.06 10.03 -7.27
N TYR A 184 10.28 10.53 -7.35
CA TYR A 184 11.50 9.74 -7.52
C TYR A 184 12.55 10.20 -6.50
N VAL A 185 13.18 9.27 -5.78
CA VAL A 185 14.14 9.59 -4.70
C VAL A 185 15.60 9.48 -5.13
N GLY A 186 15.90 9.33 -6.42
CA GLY A 186 17.30 9.26 -6.84
C GLY A 186 18.05 8.05 -6.29
N LEU A 187 19.31 8.28 -5.97
CA LEU A 187 20.22 7.33 -5.33
C LEU A 187 20.03 7.22 -3.81
N TRP A 188 19.05 7.91 -3.22
CA TRP A 188 18.84 7.86 -1.78
C TRP A 188 18.31 6.48 -1.34
N PRO A 189 18.89 5.85 -0.30
CA PRO A 189 18.50 4.51 0.15
C PRO A 189 17.20 4.52 0.99
N ALA A 190 16.23 5.34 0.59
CA ALA A 190 14.94 5.46 1.27
C ALA A 190 14.03 4.26 0.94
N SER A 191 13.29 3.79 1.94
CA SER A 191 12.32 2.69 1.80
C SER A 191 10.88 3.18 1.82
N PHE A 192 10.63 4.35 2.38
CA PHE A 192 9.38 5.07 2.27
C PHE A 192 9.62 6.58 2.44
N VAL A 193 8.63 7.38 2.07
CA VAL A 193 8.62 8.83 2.32
C VAL A 193 7.45 9.21 3.21
N PHE A 194 7.63 10.27 3.99
CA PHE A 194 6.53 11.06 4.50
C PHE A 194 6.34 12.28 3.61
N VAL A 195 5.14 12.42 3.04
CA VAL A 195 4.73 13.59 2.26
C VAL A 195 3.79 14.41 3.11
N THR A 196 4.18 15.65 3.40
CA THR A 196 3.39 16.61 4.16
C THR A 196 2.88 17.72 3.25
N VAL A 197 1.57 17.94 3.30
CA VAL A 197 0.85 19.00 2.55
C VAL A 197 -0.20 19.60 3.47
N ASN A 198 -0.23 20.93 3.58
CA ASN A 198 -1.19 21.64 4.44
C ASN A 198 -1.28 21.08 5.87
N GLY A 199 -0.13 20.70 6.45
CA GLY A 199 -0.04 20.10 7.79
C GLY A 199 -0.43 18.62 7.89
N ALA A 200 -1.06 18.04 6.86
CA ALA A 200 -1.38 16.62 6.83
C ALA A 200 -0.20 15.80 6.29
N THR A 201 0.18 14.75 7.00
CA THR A 201 1.30 13.87 6.63
C THR A 201 0.81 12.51 6.18
N THR A 202 1.28 12.05 5.01
CA THR A 202 0.96 10.74 4.44
C THR A 202 2.25 9.93 4.26
N ARG A 203 2.24 8.67 4.69
CA ARG A 203 3.35 7.74 4.45
C ARG A 203 3.14 7.03 3.11
N LEU A 204 4.14 7.06 2.24
CA LEU A 204 4.10 6.39 0.93
C LEU A 204 5.28 5.42 0.81
N PRO A 205 5.05 4.16 0.41
CA PRO A 205 6.13 3.22 0.16
C PRO A 205 6.95 3.65 -1.07
N ILE A 206 8.23 3.31 -1.09
CA ILE A 206 9.09 3.47 -2.26
C ILE A 206 9.31 2.09 -2.90
N THR A 207 9.07 2.00 -4.19
CA THR A 207 9.36 0.82 -5.00
C THR A 207 10.38 1.19 -6.06
N LEU A 208 11.57 0.58 -6.00
CA LEU A 208 12.68 0.83 -6.93
C LEU A 208 13.03 2.32 -7.10
N GLY A 209 12.91 3.11 -6.03
CA GLY A 209 13.19 4.55 -6.04
C GLY A 209 12.00 5.44 -6.38
N TYR A 210 10.85 4.87 -6.74
CA TYR A 210 9.65 5.63 -7.13
C TYR A 210 8.53 5.51 -6.11
N PHE A 211 7.68 6.54 -6.04
CA PHE A 211 6.44 6.55 -5.28
C PHE A 211 5.37 7.37 -6.03
N LEU A 212 4.10 7.05 -5.78
CA LEU A 212 2.96 7.75 -6.40
C LEU A 212 2.25 8.60 -5.35
N LEU A 213 2.08 9.90 -5.60
CA LEU A 213 1.30 10.75 -4.70
C LEU A 213 -0.19 10.43 -4.86
N PRO A 214 -0.96 10.34 -3.76
CA PRO A 214 -2.40 10.23 -3.82
C PRO A 214 -3.04 11.37 -4.63
N GLY A 215 -4.03 11.06 -5.47
CA GLY A 215 -4.65 12.05 -6.38
C GLY A 215 -5.22 13.27 -5.65
N LYS A 216 -5.72 13.09 -4.42
CA LYS A 216 -6.20 14.20 -3.57
C LYS A 216 -5.12 15.21 -3.17
N LEU A 217 -3.85 14.79 -3.13
CA LEU A 217 -2.71 15.66 -2.81
C LEU A 217 -2.14 16.32 -4.07
N SER A 218 -2.41 15.77 -5.26
CA SER A 218 -1.83 16.23 -6.52
C SER A 218 -2.71 17.18 -7.32
N MET A 219 -3.93 17.51 -6.85
CA MET A 219 -4.93 18.27 -7.62
C MET A 219 -4.48 19.68 -8.04
N ASN A 220 -3.81 20.43 -7.15
CA ASN A 220 -3.41 21.81 -7.43
C ASN A 220 -1.95 21.86 -7.94
N PRO A 221 -1.68 22.46 -9.11
CA PRO A 221 -0.34 22.54 -9.71
C PRO A 221 0.69 23.25 -8.83
N ASN A 222 0.26 24.24 -8.05
CA ASN A 222 1.14 25.06 -7.21
C ASN A 222 1.25 24.54 -5.77
N THR A 223 0.80 23.30 -5.52
CA THR A 223 0.91 22.69 -4.20
C THR A 223 2.37 22.47 -3.85
N SER A 224 2.75 22.96 -2.69
CA SER A 224 4.09 22.78 -2.14
C SER A 224 4.10 21.58 -1.19
N PHE A 225 5.07 20.68 -1.39
CA PHE A 225 5.22 19.44 -0.65
C PHE A 225 6.47 19.50 0.24
N THR A 226 6.36 18.95 1.44
CA THR A 226 7.54 18.55 2.22
C THR A 226 7.70 17.04 2.15
N ILE A 227 8.86 16.56 1.74
CA ILE A 227 9.17 15.15 1.57
C ILE A 227 10.29 14.78 2.53
N THR A 228 10.00 13.90 3.48
CA THR A 228 11.02 13.34 4.38
C THR A 228 11.32 11.91 3.97
N LEU A 229 12.58 11.64 3.67
CA LEU A 229 13.06 10.33 3.28
C LEU A 229 13.33 9.47 4.52
N MET A 230 12.84 8.23 4.52
CA MET A 230 12.99 7.33 5.66
C MET A 230 13.61 6.01 5.21
N ASP A 231 14.56 5.49 6.00
CA ASP A 231 15.11 4.15 5.79
C ASP A 231 14.19 3.03 6.34
N LYS A 232 14.60 1.76 6.18
CA LYS A 232 13.86 0.60 6.70
C LYS A 232 13.71 0.61 8.23
N ALA A 233 14.62 1.25 8.94
CA ALA A 233 14.64 1.38 10.39
C ALA A 233 13.86 2.61 10.89
N ASN A 234 13.13 3.30 10.00
CA ASN A 234 12.38 4.52 10.31
C ASN A 234 13.28 5.67 10.80
N ARG A 235 14.52 5.74 10.32
CA ARG A 235 15.41 6.89 10.51
C ARG A 235 15.27 7.84 9.34
N SER A 236 15.26 9.15 9.63
CA SER A 236 15.26 10.17 8.59
C SER A 236 16.62 10.19 7.89
N LEU A 237 16.58 10.16 6.56
CA LEU A 237 17.75 10.31 5.69
C LEU A 237 17.94 11.75 5.21
N GLY A 238 16.95 12.61 5.48
CA GLY A 238 16.92 14.01 5.06
C GLY A 238 15.53 14.45 4.64
N THR A 239 15.35 15.75 4.57
CA THR A 239 14.08 16.37 4.21
C THR A 239 14.26 17.36 3.05
N VAL A 240 13.32 17.32 2.12
CA VAL A 240 13.10 18.36 1.12
C VAL A 240 11.87 19.14 1.52
N SER A 241 11.98 20.46 1.64
CA SER A 241 10.86 21.35 1.96
C SER A 241 10.49 22.20 0.77
N ALA A 242 9.21 22.58 0.73
CA ALA A 242 8.65 23.48 -0.26
C ALA A 242 8.80 23.06 -1.74
N LEU A 243 8.86 21.75 -2.03
CA LEU A 243 9.01 21.25 -3.39
C LEU A 243 7.69 21.37 -4.15
N VAL A 244 7.71 21.93 -5.35
CA VAL A 244 6.53 22.05 -6.23
C VAL A 244 6.78 21.19 -7.47
N ALA A 245 5.75 20.49 -7.95
CA ALA A 245 5.84 19.66 -9.15
C ALA A 245 5.47 20.45 -10.41
N PRO A 246 6.24 20.39 -11.51
CA PRO A 246 7.50 19.66 -11.65
C PRO A 246 8.67 20.36 -10.94
N GLY A 247 9.55 19.59 -10.31
CA GLY A 247 10.73 20.13 -9.62
C GLY A 247 11.55 19.08 -8.88
N GLY A 248 12.82 19.40 -8.62
CA GLY A 248 13.76 18.54 -7.89
C GLY A 248 14.54 19.32 -6.84
N ALA A 249 14.93 18.64 -5.76
CA ALA A 249 15.83 19.20 -4.76
C ALA A 249 16.60 18.12 -4.00
N THR A 250 17.79 18.47 -3.52
CA THR A 250 18.60 17.60 -2.66
C THR A 250 18.10 17.67 -1.21
N PRO A 251 17.83 16.53 -0.55
CA PRO A 251 17.52 16.47 0.88
C PRO A 251 18.59 17.13 1.75
N ARG A 252 18.16 17.84 2.81
CA ARG A 252 19.01 18.42 3.84
C ARG A 252 18.85 17.70 5.17
#